data_AF-A0A1H6F587-F1
#
_entry.id   AF-A0A1H6F587-F1
#
_cell.length_a   1.000
_cell.length_b   1.000
_cell.length_c   1.000
_cell.angle_alpha   90.00
_cell.angle_beta   90.00
_cell.angle_gamma   90.00
#
_symmetry.space_group_name_H-M   'P 1'
#
loop_
_entity.id
_entity.type
_entity.pdbx_description
1 polymer ?
#
loop_
_entity_poly.entity_id
_entity_poly.type
_entity_poly.pdbx_seq_one_letter_code
_entity_poly.pdbx_strand_id
1 'polypeptide(L)'
;MTKILQDASRQWANFSVLLSVPQNEQAYQQQSAWIDELVDEIGEDTNHPLAELLNTLGTLLHAYELEHYPEPQAEPADILRLLMSEHDLKQSDLPEIGSQGVVSEILNGKRQLNIRQIQRLSKKFHISAATFFTLRSCW
;
A
#
# COMPACT_ATOMS: atom_id res chain seq x y z
N MET A 1 -0.31 -26.99 -29.95
CA MET A 1 -1.03 -26.29 -28.86
C MET A 1 -1.66 -27.34 -27.97
N THR A 2 -1.52 -27.25 -26.64
CA THR A 2 -2.13 -28.22 -25.72
C THR A 2 -3.66 -28.06 -25.72
N LYS A 3 -4.39 -29.10 -25.34
CA LYS A 3 -5.87 -29.07 -25.27
C LYS A 3 -6.37 -27.92 -24.39
N ILE A 4 -5.73 -27.72 -23.25
CA ILE A 4 -6.05 -26.62 -22.31
C ILE A 4 -5.93 -25.26 -22.99
N LEU A 5 -4.85 -25.01 -23.75
CA LEU A 5 -4.67 -23.73 -24.46
C LEU A 5 -5.69 -23.55 -25.58
N GLN A 6 -6.13 -24.62 -26.24
CA GLN A 6 -7.19 -24.55 -27.25
C GLN A 6 -8.54 -24.19 -26.62
N ASP A 7 -8.87 -24.81 -25.50
CA ASP A 7 -10.11 -24.56 -24.77
C ASP A 7 -10.13 -23.14 -24.20
N ALA A 8 -9.03 -22.69 -23.59
CA ALA A 8 -8.87 -21.33 -23.11
C ALA A 8 -8.97 -20.30 -24.24
N SER A 9 -8.31 -20.53 -25.39
CA SER A 9 -8.35 -19.61 -26.53
C SER A 9 -9.76 -19.42 -27.10
N ARG A 10 -10.59 -20.48 -27.08
CA ARG A 10 -11.98 -20.40 -27.56
C ARG A 10 -12.85 -19.52 -26.67
N GLN A 11 -12.58 -19.51 -25.38
CA GLN A 11 -13.37 -18.77 -24.40
C GLN A 11 -12.74 -17.42 -24.04
N TRP A 12 -11.52 -17.15 -24.51
CA TRP A 12 -10.74 -15.97 -24.13
C TRP A 12 -11.51 -14.67 -24.31
N ALA A 13 -12.25 -14.50 -25.40
CA ALA A 13 -13.06 -13.29 -25.62
C ALA A 13 -14.10 -13.00 -24.51
N ASN A 14 -14.56 -14.04 -23.80
CA ASN A 14 -15.52 -13.90 -22.71
C ASN A 14 -14.85 -13.47 -21.40
N PHE A 15 -13.58 -13.85 -21.20
CA PHE A 15 -12.85 -13.62 -19.95
C PHE A 15 -11.76 -12.57 -20.09
N SER A 16 -11.45 -12.09 -21.29
CA SER A 16 -10.35 -11.15 -21.51
C SER A 16 -10.56 -9.82 -20.80
N VAL A 17 -11.81 -9.37 -20.67
CA VAL A 17 -12.16 -8.16 -19.93
C VAL A 17 -11.94 -8.37 -18.43
N LEU A 18 -12.24 -9.56 -17.92
CA LEU A 18 -12.07 -9.95 -16.53
C LEU A 18 -10.58 -10.13 -16.18
N LEU A 19 -9.80 -10.76 -17.06
CA LEU A 19 -8.42 -11.18 -16.82
C LEU A 19 -7.38 -10.26 -17.49
N SER A 20 -7.66 -8.96 -17.55
CA SER A 20 -6.70 -7.94 -18.03
C SER A 20 -6.52 -6.85 -16.97
N VAL A 21 -5.37 -6.17 -17.02
CA VAL A 21 -5.18 -4.94 -16.24
C VAL A 21 -6.17 -3.90 -16.75
N PRO A 22 -6.93 -3.21 -15.87
CA PRO A 22 -7.78 -2.10 -16.26
C PRO A 22 -7.01 -1.06 -17.09
N GLN A 23 -7.63 -0.51 -18.13
CA GLN A 23 -6.99 0.51 -18.98
C GLN A 23 -7.51 1.92 -18.73
N ASN A 24 -8.55 2.05 -17.90
CA ASN A 24 -9.18 3.31 -17.56
C ASN A 24 -10.00 3.14 -16.27
N GLU A 25 -10.45 4.26 -15.73
CA GLU A 25 -11.20 4.34 -14.48
C GLU A 25 -12.49 3.50 -14.50
N GLN A 26 -13.21 3.48 -15.63
CA GLN A 26 -14.45 2.70 -15.72
C GLN A 26 -14.19 1.18 -15.61
N ALA A 27 -13.13 0.70 -16.27
CA ALA A 27 -12.72 -0.70 -16.17
C ALA A 27 -12.23 -1.03 -14.76
N TYR A 28 -11.53 -0.10 -14.10
CA TYR A 28 -11.09 -0.26 -12.71
C TYR A 28 -12.28 -0.41 -11.76
N GLN A 29 -13.27 0.50 -11.83
CA GLN A 29 -14.48 0.45 -11.00
C GLN A 29 -15.27 -0.84 -11.23
N GLN A 30 -15.40 -1.26 -12.49
CA GLN A 30 -16.08 -2.51 -12.85
C GLN A 30 -15.37 -3.73 -12.23
N GLN A 31 -14.04 -3.78 -12.28
CA GLN A 31 -13.26 -4.89 -11.76
C GLN A 31 -13.23 -4.90 -10.22
N SER A 32 -13.22 -3.73 -9.57
CA SER A 32 -13.42 -3.61 -8.12
C SER A 32 -14.76 -4.19 -7.69
N ALA A 33 -15.84 -3.88 -8.42
CA ALA A 33 -17.17 -4.43 -8.11
C ALA A 33 -17.20 -5.97 -8.21
N TRP A 34 -16.52 -6.56 -9.19
CA TRP A 34 -16.40 -8.03 -9.26
C TRP A 34 -15.58 -8.63 -8.11
N ILE A 35 -14.54 -7.93 -7.66
CA ILE A 35 -13.78 -8.32 -6.47
C ILE A 35 -14.69 -8.33 -5.24
N ASP A 36 -15.51 -7.29 -5.06
CA ASP A 36 -16.47 -7.21 -3.96
C ASP A 36 -17.47 -8.38 -4.01
N GLU A 37 -18.04 -8.67 -5.19
CA GLU A 37 -18.93 -9.82 -5.39
C GLU A 37 -18.25 -11.16 -5.07
N LEU A 38 -16.97 -11.32 -5.44
CA LEU A 38 -16.20 -12.53 -5.13
C LEU A 38 -15.88 -12.65 -3.65
N VAL A 39 -15.58 -11.54 -2.96
CA VAL A 39 -15.36 -11.53 -1.51
C VAL A 39 -16.63 -11.96 -0.78
N ASP A 40 -17.79 -11.44 -1.20
CA ASP A 40 -19.09 -11.82 -0.64
C ASP A 40 -19.42 -13.31 -0.87
N GLU A 41 -19.12 -13.84 -2.06
CA GLU A 41 -19.35 -15.25 -2.39
C GLU A 41 -18.39 -16.20 -1.66
N ILE A 42 -17.11 -15.86 -1.57
CA ILE A 42 -16.08 -16.68 -0.90
C ILE A 42 -16.32 -16.70 0.62
N GLY A 43 -16.70 -15.56 1.20
CA GLY A 43 -16.90 -15.40 2.63
C GLY A 43 -15.65 -15.82 3.43
N GLU A 44 -15.83 -16.74 4.38
CA GLU A 44 -14.74 -17.24 5.24
C GLU A 44 -14.02 -18.50 4.70
N ASP A 45 -14.44 -19.05 3.54
CA ASP A 45 -13.84 -20.26 2.98
C ASP A 45 -12.57 -19.96 2.20
N THR A 46 -11.43 -20.07 2.87
CA THR A 46 -10.12 -19.85 2.25
C THR A 46 -9.73 -20.91 1.22
N ASN A 47 -10.44 -22.04 1.12
CA ASN A 47 -10.21 -23.07 0.10
C ASN A 47 -11.21 -22.98 -1.06
N HIS A 48 -12.00 -21.90 -1.14
CA HIS A 48 -13.00 -21.74 -2.17
C HIS A 48 -12.36 -21.77 -3.58
N PRO A 49 -12.95 -22.47 -4.58
CA PRO A 49 -12.40 -22.53 -5.93
C PRO A 49 -12.17 -21.18 -6.61
N LEU A 50 -12.91 -20.14 -6.19
CA LEU A 50 -12.76 -18.78 -6.71
C LEU A 50 -11.70 -17.95 -5.98
N ALA A 51 -11.09 -18.44 -4.90
CA ALA A 51 -10.06 -17.70 -4.16
C ALA A 51 -8.85 -17.35 -5.04
N GLU A 52 -8.42 -18.27 -5.92
CA GLU A 52 -7.34 -17.99 -6.87
C GLU A 52 -7.74 -16.94 -7.92
N LEU A 53 -9.02 -16.90 -8.32
CA LEU A 53 -9.54 -15.88 -9.23
C LEU A 53 -9.55 -14.51 -8.55
N LEU A 54 -10.06 -14.42 -7.32
CA LEU A 54 -10.03 -13.20 -6.51
C LEU A 54 -8.60 -12.66 -6.38
N ASN A 55 -7.65 -13.50 -6.00
CA ASN A 55 -6.24 -13.11 -5.87
C ASN A 55 -5.64 -12.61 -7.21
N THR A 56 -5.99 -13.28 -8.31
CA THR A 56 -5.55 -12.87 -9.65
C THR A 56 -6.11 -11.50 -10.03
N LEU A 57 -7.41 -11.26 -9.80
CA LEU A 57 -8.05 -9.98 -10.08
C LEU A 57 -7.49 -8.86 -9.21
N GLY A 58 -7.25 -9.11 -7.93
CA GLY A 58 -6.60 -8.15 -7.02
C GLY A 58 -5.21 -7.75 -7.51
N THR A 59 -4.42 -8.71 -8.01
CA THR A 59 -3.11 -8.43 -8.60
C THR A 59 -3.20 -7.54 -9.85
N LEU A 60 -4.17 -7.82 -10.72
CA LEU A 60 -4.40 -7.01 -11.93
C LEU A 60 -4.90 -5.60 -11.60
N LEU A 61 -5.79 -5.48 -10.61
CA LEU A 61 -6.29 -4.19 -10.13
C LEU A 61 -5.14 -3.36 -9.52
N HIS A 62 -4.31 -4.00 -8.69
CA HIS A 62 -3.16 -3.35 -8.07
C HIS A 62 -2.14 -2.83 -9.10
N ALA A 63 -1.94 -3.53 -10.21
CA ALA A 63 -1.09 -3.04 -11.30
C ALA A 63 -1.58 -1.71 -11.88
N TYR A 64 -2.91 -1.51 -11.97
CA TYR A 64 -3.49 -0.24 -12.38
C TYR A 64 -3.29 0.85 -11.31
N GLU A 65 -3.51 0.51 -10.04
CA GLU A 65 -3.35 1.43 -8.91
C GLU A 65 -1.92 1.97 -8.80
N LEU A 66 -0.90 1.13 -9.03
CA LEU A 66 0.49 1.57 -8.99
C LEU A 66 0.79 2.71 -9.98
N GLU A 67 0.14 2.72 -11.13
CA GLU A 67 0.30 3.77 -12.15
C GLU A 67 -0.57 5.00 -11.90
N HIS A 68 -1.80 4.81 -11.40
CA HIS A 68 -2.83 5.85 -11.35
C HIS A 68 -3.06 6.44 -9.95
N TYR A 69 -2.79 5.65 -8.92
CA TYR A 69 -2.94 5.97 -7.50
C TYR A 69 -1.63 5.68 -6.75
N PRO A 70 -0.52 6.34 -7.12
CA PRO A 70 0.74 6.13 -6.44
C PRO A 70 0.54 6.40 -4.94
N GLU A 71 0.98 5.46 -4.11
CA GLU A 71 0.91 5.63 -2.66
C GLU A 71 1.55 6.98 -2.28
N PRO A 72 0.85 7.82 -1.50
CA PRO A 72 1.43 9.07 -1.06
C PRO A 72 2.71 8.74 -0.27
N GLN A 73 3.86 9.19 -0.79
CA GLN A 73 5.11 9.07 -0.07
C GLN A 73 5.01 9.92 1.18
N ALA A 74 4.76 9.26 2.32
CA ALA A 74 4.80 9.93 3.61
C ALA A 74 6.25 10.31 3.89
N GLU A 75 6.52 11.61 3.99
CA GLU A 75 7.84 12.06 4.41
C GLU A 75 8.05 11.63 5.87
N PRO A 76 9.31 11.41 6.31
CA PRO A 76 9.58 11.05 7.70
C PRO A 76 9.01 12.07 8.72
N ALA A 77 8.84 13.33 8.28
CA ALA A 77 8.19 14.38 9.04
C ALA A 77 6.67 14.16 9.23
N ASP A 78 5.97 13.62 8.23
CA ASP A 78 4.54 13.33 8.30
C ASP A 78 4.25 12.17 9.24
N ILE A 79 5.11 11.14 9.18
CA ILE A 79 5.07 10.00 10.11
C ILE A 79 5.30 10.49 11.53
N LEU A 80 6.26 11.40 11.73
CA LEU A 80 6.50 11.99 13.03
C LEU A 80 5.28 12.81 13.52
N ARG A 81 4.62 13.57 12.65
CA ARG A 81 3.38 14.29 13.02
C ARG A 81 2.28 13.33 13.45
N LEU A 82 2.10 12.23 12.71
CA LEU A 82 1.11 11.20 13.02
C LEU A 82 1.38 10.62 14.41
N LEU A 83 2.60 10.14 14.67
CA LEU A 83 2.99 9.60 15.97
C LEU A 83 2.82 10.62 17.10
N MET A 84 3.12 11.89 16.84
CA MET A 84 2.87 12.94 17.84
C MET A 84 1.38 13.11 18.13
N SER A 85 0.53 13.08 17.10
CA SER A 85 -0.92 13.23 17.26
C SER A 85 -1.58 12.02 17.93
N GLU A 86 -1.18 10.79 17.58
CA GLU A 86 -1.73 9.56 18.15
C GLU A 86 -1.35 9.36 19.63
N HIS A 87 -0.23 9.94 20.05
CA HIS A 87 0.28 9.84 21.41
C HIS A 87 0.15 11.13 22.23
N ASP A 88 -0.58 12.15 21.72
CA ASP A 88 -0.76 13.46 22.36
C ASP A 88 0.57 14.15 22.78
N LEU A 89 1.63 13.97 21.98
CA LEU A 89 2.97 14.47 22.27
C LEU A 89 3.19 15.87 21.69
N LYS A 90 3.80 16.75 22.48
CA LYS A 90 4.32 18.04 21.99
C LYS A 90 5.74 17.87 21.46
N GLN A 91 6.20 18.85 20.70
CA GLN A 91 7.57 18.88 20.18
C GLN A 91 8.63 18.87 21.30
N SER A 92 8.29 19.35 22.50
CA SER A 92 9.15 19.29 23.70
C SER A 92 9.32 17.88 24.25
N ASP A 93 8.43 16.95 23.90
CA ASP A 93 8.30 15.64 24.54
C ASP A 93 9.05 14.54 23.74
N LEU A 94 9.88 14.97 22.79
CA LEU A 94 10.70 14.14 21.91
C LEU A 94 12.22 14.38 22.11
N PRO A 95 12.75 14.21 23.34
CA PRO A 95 14.18 14.43 23.63
C PRO A 95 15.10 13.49 22.84
N GLU A 96 14.59 12.35 22.38
CA GLU A 96 15.33 11.41 21.54
C GLU A 96 15.75 11.99 20.18
N ILE A 97 14.98 12.96 19.67
CA ILE A 97 15.28 13.69 18.43
C ILE A 97 16.23 14.85 18.74
N GLY A 98 15.93 15.65 19.76
CA GLY A 98 16.73 16.81 20.14
C GLY A 98 15.90 17.86 20.89
N SER A 99 16.35 19.11 20.84
CA SER A 99 15.57 20.23 21.40
C SER A 99 14.29 20.47 20.60
N GLN A 100 13.32 21.15 21.21
CA GLN A 100 12.06 21.52 20.55
C GLN A 100 12.29 22.24 19.21
N GLY A 101 13.31 23.09 19.11
CA GLY A 101 13.70 23.74 17.86
C GLY A 101 14.14 22.77 16.76
N VAL A 102 14.91 21.72 17.12
CA VAL A 102 15.32 20.67 16.17
C VAL A 102 14.11 19.88 15.68
N VAL A 103 13.17 19.54 16.57
CA VAL A 103 11.92 18.86 16.20
C VAL A 103 11.10 19.74 15.25
N SER A 104 10.99 21.04 15.53
CA SER A 104 10.32 22.00 14.64
C SER A 104 10.98 22.11 13.26
N GLU A 105 12.31 22.15 13.19
CA GLU A 105 13.04 22.15 11.90
C GLU A 105 12.73 20.89 11.09
N ILE A 106 12.63 19.73 11.74
CA ILE A 106 12.29 18.46 11.10
C ILE A 106 10.86 18.45 10.59
N LEU A 107 9.90 18.83 11.43
CA LEU A 107 8.48 18.87 11.07
C LEU A 107 8.20 19.86 9.93
N ASN A 108 9.00 20.91 9.80
CA ASN A 108 8.91 21.90 8.72
C ASN A 108 9.79 21.57 7.49
N GLY A 109 10.43 20.40 7.46
CA GLY A 109 11.26 19.96 6.33
C GLY A 109 12.60 20.71 6.18
N LYS A 110 12.98 21.56 7.12
CA LYS A 110 14.26 22.27 7.12
C LYS A 110 15.44 21.36 7.47
N ARG A 111 15.16 20.24 8.14
CA ARG A 111 16.15 19.24 8.56
C ARG A 111 15.57 17.84 8.37
N GLN A 112 16.39 16.89 7.94
CA GLN A 112 15.98 15.49 7.86
C GLN A 112 16.26 14.74 9.17
N LEU A 113 15.44 13.73 9.47
CA LEU A 113 15.74 12.77 10.53
C LEU A 113 16.98 11.96 10.17
N ASN A 114 17.92 11.85 11.11
CA ASN A 114 19.07 10.98 10.92
C ASN A 114 18.78 9.55 11.42
N ILE A 115 19.60 8.59 10.98
CA ILE A 115 19.43 7.16 11.29
C ILE A 115 19.38 6.89 12.80
N ARG A 116 20.17 7.61 13.62
CA ARG A 116 20.17 7.43 15.07
C ARG A 116 18.86 7.90 15.71
N GLN A 117 18.27 9.00 15.21
CA GLN A 117 16.98 9.50 15.64
C GLN A 117 15.86 8.54 15.23
N ILE A 118 15.90 8.04 13.98
CA ILE A 118 14.95 7.03 13.48
C ILE A 118 14.97 5.78 14.37
N GLN A 119 16.14 5.25 14.70
CA GLN A 119 16.28 4.08 15.57
C GLN A 119 15.68 4.31 16.97
N ARG A 120 15.86 5.52 17.54
CA ARG A 120 15.29 5.85 18.85
C ARG A 120 13.77 5.99 18.79
N LEU A 121 13.23 6.62 17.75
CA LEU A 121 11.79 6.73 17.52
C LEU A 121 11.16 5.34 17.34
N SER A 122 11.77 4.52 16.49
CA SER A 122 11.36 3.13 16.25
C SER A 122 11.27 2.35 17.55
N LYS A 123 12.27 2.49 18.44
CA LYS A 123 12.27 1.84 19.75
C LYS A 123 11.20 2.40 20.70
N LYS A 124 10.95 3.70 20.70
CA LYS A 124 9.95 4.35 21.57
C LYS A 124 8.52 3.94 21.18
N PHE A 125 8.22 3.96 19.90
CA PHE A 125 6.89 3.69 19.36
C PHE A 125 6.67 2.22 18.97
N HIS A 126 7.70 1.37 19.13
CA HIS A 126 7.64 -0.06 18.79
C HIS A 126 7.27 -0.32 17.31
N ILE A 127 7.73 0.56 16.42
CA ILE A 127 7.51 0.45 14.97
C ILE A 127 8.82 0.12 14.25
N SER A 128 8.71 -0.38 13.02
CA SER A 128 9.86 -0.66 12.18
C SER A 128 10.57 0.64 11.78
N ALA A 129 11.91 0.64 11.80
CA ALA A 129 12.68 1.76 11.26
C ALA A 129 12.40 1.98 9.76
N ALA A 130 12.02 0.92 9.05
CA ALA A 130 11.62 0.96 7.65
C ALA A 130 10.48 1.95 7.39
N THR A 131 9.61 2.19 8.37
CA THR A 131 8.49 3.14 8.26
C THR A 131 8.98 4.55 7.92
N PHE A 132 10.12 4.98 8.48
CA PHE A 132 10.69 6.31 8.20
C PHE A 132 11.56 6.37 6.94
N PHE A 133 11.63 5.30 6.15
CA PHE A 133 12.32 5.32 4.88
C PHE A 133 11.30 5.24 3.76
N THR A 134 11.39 6.15 2.81
CA THR A 134 10.70 6.01 1.53
C THR A 134 11.24 4.74 0.89
N LEU A 135 10.47 3.65 0.92
CA LEU A 135 10.76 2.48 0.12
C LEU A 135 10.61 2.93 -1.33
N ARG A 136 11.73 3.28 -1.97
CA ARG A 136 11.78 3.32 -3.43
C ARG A 136 11.52 1.88 -3.84
N SER A 137 10.31 1.62 -4.32
CA SER A 137 9.89 0.31 -4.82
C SER A 137 10.96 -0.18 -5.78
N CYS A 138 11.81 -1.10 -5.31
CA CYS A 138 12.73 -1.83 -6.16
C CYS A 138 11.95 -3.02 -6.70
N TRP A 139 11.27 -2.84 -7.82
CA TRP A 139 10.83 -3.89 -8.73
C TRP A 139 10.96 -3.38 -10.16
#